data_AF-A0A8H5XHF6-F1
#
_entry.id   AF-A0A8H5XHF6-F1
#
_cell.length_a   1.000
_cell.length_b   1.000
_cell.length_c   1.000
_cell.angle_alpha   90.00
_cell.angle_beta   90.00
_cell.angle_gamma   90.00
#
_symmetry.space_group_name_H-M   'P 1'
#
loop_
_entity.id
_entity.type
_entity.pdbx_description
1 polymer ?
#
loop_
_entity_poly.entity_id
_entity_poly.type
_entity_poly.pdbx_seq_one_letter_code
_entity_poly.pdbx_strand_id
1 'polypeptide(L)'
;MDPNWSDAIDPALSQRRPSTAPPSCDEEMPALLELSDSHERSQAMSAVTWPTNEIPVEIFEIIISYLTRLEVRCLRLVCKEFENKASAQYFRNVVVPFKSELYSKLDRDENGAFKRTSSALLSNGMRIFQSFGPHIRRFALSLELDEDTLSYPPVKPSQEAVPSFWGIYRWPHGTYHRYTDLEGLEQTADETEAMKEALKCLVKVTNLGLCCDAGLGFLSGPDHIARGATTLHPVFATQNWRHTGSESQARKQPIVTMSDLNEMVKDFRKPVFENPISFKRTVLQKMASDAGYSGAQINEAVLMLLETEGTNINAIDFDERATIITEMEARRVMAQNTHRAEFEPATAEAVNHPLIPASLTRAQKEMLLELEWAHRAMIQSYVIGLIDNARDNCFKNLTTITIAKIPSSHVYILCRHELWQNLSSLTNVSLGVIADWRRVSKSAPGCVEDDTVSPVEAVGKVYQLLNNYIGAQPHIESLHFEWICGGEFAPGTYQRNHHILPAPFFEQPQLMTRIDSPKTNTDDLLSLPFIKHLSLKNCWASPHVLLQTIRNMALSTLEKLGLESVSLSGPPTLTPQAPLQQAGAANNAHMLNMIGMHPAPPGVLVPPPTNIANGVVAPFPFNATAQQLAG
;
A
#
# COMPACT_ATOMS: atom_id res chain seq x y z
N MET A 1 -24.54 -70.91 -11.62
CA MET A 1 -25.81 -71.57 -11.23
C MET A 1 -26.84 -70.47 -11.10
N ASP A 2 -27.62 -70.32 -12.16
CA ASP A 2 -28.89 -69.58 -12.25
C ASP A 2 -29.97 -70.14 -11.30
N PRO A 3 -31.22 -69.60 -11.18
CA PRO A 3 -31.76 -68.28 -11.55
C PRO A 3 -32.83 -67.68 -10.56
N ASN A 4 -33.31 -66.48 -10.89
CA ASN A 4 -34.68 -65.92 -10.75
C ASN A 4 -35.42 -65.95 -9.40
N TRP A 5 -35.99 -64.79 -9.01
CA TRP A 5 -37.44 -64.54 -9.15
C TRP A 5 -37.76 -63.06 -8.89
N SER A 6 -38.74 -62.58 -9.65
CA SER A 6 -39.09 -61.18 -9.92
C SER A 6 -40.19 -60.63 -9.01
N ASP A 7 -40.24 -59.29 -8.93
CA ASP A 7 -41.38 -58.37 -8.76
C ASP A 7 -42.36 -58.51 -7.58
N ALA A 8 -42.47 -57.45 -6.75
CA ALA A 8 -43.65 -56.56 -6.67
C ALA A 8 -43.63 -55.61 -5.44
N ILE A 9 -43.79 -54.29 -5.71
CA ILE A 9 -44.69 -53.29 -5.05
C ILE A 9 -44.52 -53.08 -3.52
N ASP A 10 -44.40 -51.89 -2.90
CA ASP A 10 -44.60 -50.46 -3.22
C ASP A 10 -43.74 -49.64 -2.21
N PRO A 11 -43.40 -48.37 -2.48
CA PRO A 11 -42.48 -47.58 -1.68
C PRO A 11 -43.22 -46.74 -0.62
N ALA A 12 -42.95 -47.00 0.65
CA ALA A 12 -43.24 -46.07 1.72
C ALA A 12 -42.15 -46.11 2.79
N LEU A 13 -41.73 -44.92 3.23
CA LEU A 13 -40.96 -44.62 4.44
C LEU A 13 -39.43 -44.78 4.36
N SER A 14 -38.79 -43.83 3.68
CA SER A 14 -37.47 -43.33 4.08
C SER A 14 -37.59 -41.85 4.46
N GLN A 15 -37.64 -41.60 5.76
CA GLN A 15 -37.63 -40.27 6.34
C GLN A 15 -36.19 -39.74 6.41
N ARG A 16 -36.01 -38.56 5.78
CA ARG A 16 -35.32 -37.35 6.29
C ARG A 16 -33.79 -37.40 6.51
N ARG A 17 -33.07 -36.76 5.58
CA ARG A 17 -31.98 -35.80 5.90
C ARG A 17 -32.50 -34.37 5.69
N PRO A 18 -32.24 -33.41 6.58
CA PRO A 18 -32.67 -32.02 6.40
C PRO A 18 -31.70 -31.27 5.47
N SER A 19 -32.27 -30.71 4.39
CA SER A 19 -31.65 -29.73 3.51
C SER A 19 -32.07 -28.34 3.96
N THR A 20 -31.12 -27.52 4.40
CA THR A 20 -31.34 -26.11 4.77
C THR A 20 -31.13 -25.22 3.54
N ALA A 21 -32.19 -25.02 2.76
CA ALA A 21 -32.32 -23.91 1.82
C ALA A 21 -33.66 -23.20 2.13
N PRO A 22 -33.69 -21.86 2.25
CA PRO A 22 -34.92 -21.13 2.54
C PRO A 22 -35.83 -21.10 1.29
N PRO A 23 -37.14 -21.37 1.45
CA PRO A 23 -38.08 -21.42 0.34
C PRO A 23 -38.57 -20.02 -0.08
N SER A 24 -38.87 -19.91 -1.36
CA SER A 24 -39.49 -18.77 -2.03
C SER A 24 -40.86 -18.43 -1.44
N CYS A 25 -41.11 -17.14 -1.22
CA CYS A 25 -42.42 -16.62 -0.87
C CYS A 25 -43.30 -16.58 -2.11
N ASP A 26 -44.29 -17.47 -2.20
CA ASP A 26 -45.56 -17.22 -2.89
C ASP A 26 -46.65 -18.11 -2.26
N GLU A 27 -47.76 -17.47 -1.90
CA GLU A 27 -49.11 -17.99 -1.58
C GLU A 27 -49.37 -18.69 -0.22
N GLU A 28 -50.11 -18.02 0.68
CA GLU A 28 -51.57 -18.23 0.89
C GLU A 28 -52.06 -17.44 2.12
N MET A 29 -53.02 -16.53 1.92
CA MET A 29 -53.71 -15.76 2.97
C MET A 29 -55.12 -16.35 3.16
N PRO A 30 -55.61 -16.57 4.40
CA PRO A 30 -56.83 -17.33 4.62
C PRO A 30 -58.10 -16.49 4.42
N ALA A 31 -59.11 -17.15 3.86
CA ALA A 31 -60.47 -16.68 3.67
C ALA A 31 -61.16 -16.30 4.99
N LEU A 32 -61.78 -15.12 5.02
CA LEU A 32 -62.88 -14.82 5.93
C LEU A 32 -64.10 -14.37 5.13
N LEU A 33 -65.21 -15.01 5.48
CA LEU A 33 -66.51 -15.02 4.83
C LEU A 33 -67.24 -13.68 4.91
N GLU A 34 -68.07 -13.49 3.88
CA GLU A 34 -69.01 -12.40 3.63
C GLU A 34 -69.96 -12.09 4.80
N LEU A 35 -70.35 -10.81 4.93
CA LEU A 35 -71.75 -10.40 5.09
C LEU A 35 -71.96 -8.90 4.83
N SER A 36 -72.77 -8.65 3.79
CA SER A 36 -73.78 -7.59 3.59
C SER A 36 -73.40 -6.09 3.58
N ASP A 37 -73.64 -5.54 2.38
CA ASP A 37 -74.42 -4.33 2.06
C ASP A 37 -73.76 -2.93 1.96
N SER A 38 -73.67 -2.54 0.68
CA SER A 38 -74.01 -1.21 0.13
C SER A 38 -73.08 -0.03 0.43
N HIS A 39 -72.17 0.26 -0.50
CA HIS A 39 -72.24 1.43 -1.40
C HIS A 39 -70.88 1.65 -2.08
N GLU A 40 -70.90 1.61 -3.42
CA GLU A 40 -70.04 2.38 -4.33
C GLU A 40 -68.56 2.56 -3.98
N ARG A 41 -67.71 1.66 -4.47
CA ARG A 41 -66.40 2.05 -5.01
C ARG A 41 -65.91 1.02 -6.02
N SER A 42 -66.28 1.23 -7.28
CA SER A 42 -65.51 0.71 -8.41
C SER A 42 -64.14 1.39 -8.41
N GLN A 43 -63.20 0.89 -7.62
CA GLN A 43 -61.79 1.26 -7.75
C GLN A 43 -61.16 0.35 -8.79
N ALA A 44 -61.07 0.86 -10.01
CA ALA A 44 -60.13 0.37 -11.00
C ALA A 44 -58.73 0.38 -10.37
N MET A 45 -58.17 -0.81 -10.12
CA MET A 45 -56.74 -0.94 -9.87
C MET A 45 -56.01 -0.62 -11.18
N SER A 46 -55.75 0.67 -11.42
CA SER A 46 -54.81 1.06 -12.47
C SER A 46 -53.47 0.45 -12.08
N ALA A 47 -52.97 -0.48 -12.88
CA ALA A 47 -51.61 -0.99 -12.73
C ALA A 47 -50.66 0.21 -12.78
N VAL A 48 -50.08 0.56 -11.62
CA VAL A 48 -49.07 1.61 -11.52
C VAL A 48 -47.88 1.12 -12.33
N THR A 49 -47.73 1.66 -13.53
CA THR A 49 -46.68 1.31 -14.47
C THR A 49 -45.61 2.39 -14.45
N TRP A 50 -44.34 1.98 -14.46
CA TRP A 50 -43.21 2.89 -14.43
C TRP A 50 -43.19 3.77 -15.71
N PRO A 51 -43.17 5.11 -15.58
CA PRO A 51 -43.19 6.03 -16.73
C PRO A 51 -41.83 6.02 -17.44
N THR A 52 -41.66 5.03 -18.30
CA THR A 52 -40.36 4.71 -18.90
C THR A 52 -39.90 5.85 -19.80
N ASN A 53 -38.66 6.33 -19.60
CA ASN A 53 -38.02 7.44 -20.32
C ASN A 53 -38.63 8.84 -20.10
N GLU A 54 -39.63 9.01 -19.23
CA GLU A 54 -40.18 10.34 -18.93
C GLU A 54 -39.40 11.06 -17.83
N ILE A 55 -38.73 10.30 -16.95
CA ILE A 55 -38.01 10.85 -15.81
C ILE A 55 -36.62 11.35 -16.24
N PRO A 56 -36.26 12.62 -16.04
CA PRO A 56 -34.93 13.14 -16.39
C PRO A 56 -33.80 12.43 -15.63
N VAL A 57 -32.60 12.34 -16.23
CA VAL A 57 -31.44 11.68 -15.60
C VAL A 57 -31.03 12.36 -14.29
N GLU A 58 -31.28 13.66 -14.17
CA GLU A 58 -31.02 14.48 -13.00
C GLU A 58 -31.76 13.96 -11.77
N ILE A 59 -32.98 13.41 -11.94
CA ILE A 59 -33.74 12.81 -10.84
C ILE A 59 -33.08 11.52 -10.37
N PHE A 60 -32.57 10.70 -11.29
CA PHE A 60 -31.80 9.50 -10.93
C PHE A 60 -30.50 9.89 -10.22
N GLU A 61 -29.80 10.93 -10.67
CA GLU A 61 -28.60 11.44 -10.02
C GLU A 61 -28.88 11.91 -8.58
N ILE A 62 -30.00 12.63 -8.37
CA ILE A 62 -30.45 13.04 -7.04
C ILE A 62 -30.72 11.81 -6.18
N ILE A 63 -31.51 10.83 -6.65
CA ILE A 63 -31.80 9.61 -5.89
C ILE A 63 -30.51 8.88 -5.52
N ILE A 64 -29.64 8.64 -6.51
CA ILE A 64 -28.36 7.95 -6.34
C ILE A 64 -27.44 8.68 -5.35
N SER A 65 -27.53 10.02 -5.25
CA SER A 65 -26.74 10.79 -4.29
C SER A 65 -27.06 10.47 -2.81
N TYR A 66 -28.22 9.87 -2.53
CA TYR A 66 -28.61 9.41 -1.19
C TYR A 66 -28.42 7.91 -0.97
N LEU A 67 -28.07 7.15 -2.02
CA LEU A 67 -27.92 5.70 -1.94
C LEU A 67 -26.47 5.30 -1.70
N THR A 68 -26.28 4.24 -0.93
CA THR A 68 -25.01 3.53 -0.80
C THR A 68 -24.66 2.82 -2.11
N ARG A 69 -23.37 2.51 -2.31
CA ARG A 69 -22.89 1.84 -3.52
C ARG A 69 -23.56 0.49 -3.77
N LEU A 70 -23.87 -0.27 -2.71
CA LEU A 70 -24.59 -1.53 -2.80
C LEU A 70 -26.03 -1.30 -3.30
N GLU A 71 -26.71 -0.28 -2.78
CA GLU A 71 -28.08 0.07 -3.19
C GLU A 71 -28.12 0.55 -4.64
N VAL A 72 -27.16 1.36 -5.10
CA VAL A 72 -27.06 1.76 -6.52
C VAL A 72 -26.82 0.54 -7.42
N ARG A 73 -26.03 -0.44 -6.97
CA ARG A 73 -25.85 -1.70 -7.70
C ARG A 73 -27.16 -2.48 -7.80
N CYS A 74 -27.94 -2.57 -6.72
CA CYS A 74 -29.25 -3.20 -6.75
C CYS A 74 -30.23 -2.43 -7.64
N LEU A 75 -30.19 -1.10 -7.62
CA LEU A 75 -31.04 -0.23 -8.42
C LEU A 75 -30.86 -0.48 -9.92
N ARG A 76 -29.63 -0.73 -10.37
CA ARG A 76 -29.30 -1.11 -11.76
C ARG A 76 -30.00 -2.39 -12.22
N LEU A 77 -30.39 -3.27 -11.29
CA LEU A 77 -31.06 -4.53 -11.61
C LEU A 77 -32.58 -4.41 -11.74
N VAL A 78 -33.16 -3.23 -11.44
CA VAL A 78 -34.62 -3.02 -11.43
C VAL A 78 -35.20 -3.03 -12.84
N CYS A 79 -34.67 -2.22 -13.76
CA CYS A 79 -35.09 -2.22 -15.17
C CYS A 79 -34.00 -1.62 -16.07
N LYS A 80 -34.20 -1.71 -17.40
CA LYS A 80 -33.23 -1.20 -18.39
C LYS A 80 -32.99 0.32 -18.29
N GLU A 81 -34.00 1.10 -17.92
CA GLU A 81 -33.84 2.55 -17.75
C GLU A 81 -32.97 2.86 -16.53
N PHE A 82 -33.24 2.19 -15.40
CA PHE A 82 -32.40 2.30 -14.20
C PHE A 82 -30.97 1.87 -14.49
N GLU A 83 -30.74 0.80 -15.25
CA GLU A 83 -29.38 0.43 -15.61
C GLU A 83 -28.68 1.54 -16.40
N ASN A 84 -29.31 2.02 -17.48
CA ASN A 84 -28.70 3.03 -18.34
C ASN A 84 -28.40 4.34 -17.60
N LYS A 85 -29.32 4.80 -16.74
CA LYS A 85 -29.20 6.07 -16.02
C LYS A 85 -28.34 5.96 -14.76
N ALA A 86 -28.40 4.84 -14.03
CA ALA A 86 -27.61 4.64 -12.82
C ALA A 86 -26.17 4.22 -13.12
N SER A 87 -25.90 3.49 -14.22
CA SER A 87 -24.53 3.09 -14.59
C SER A 87 -23.60 4.27 -14.81
N ALA A 88 -24.08 5.33 -15.46
CA ALA A 88 -23.27 6.53 -15.72
C ALA A 88 -22.75 7.17 -14.42
N GLN A 89 -23.59 7.20 -13.39
CA GLN A 89 -23.22 7.74 -12.08
C GLN A 89 -22.44 6.73 -11.24
N TYR A 90 -22.76 5.43 -11.35
CA TYR A 90 -22.04 4.35 -10.65
C TYR A 90 -20.57 4.29 -11.08
N PHE A 91 -20.29 4.33 -12.38
CA PHE A 91 -18.92 4.26 -12.93
C PHE A 91 -18.25 5.64 -13.10
N ARG A 92 -18.79 6.69 -12.49
CA ARG A 92 -18.23 8.04 -12.60
C ARG A 92 -16.83 8.14 -12.01
N ASN A 93 -16.61 7.51 -10.85
CA ASN A 93 -15.36 7.51 -10.10
C ASN A 93 -14.88 6.07 -9.95
N VAL A 94 -13.78 5.69 -10.60
CA VAL A 94 -13.27 4.31 -10.64
C VAL A 94 -11.82 4.26 -10.20
N VAL A 95 -11.53 3.36 -9.26
CA VAL A 95 -10.19 2.95 -8.83
C VAL A 95 -10.05 1.47 -9.11
N VAL A 96 -9.09 1.13 -9.98
CA VAL A 96 -8.83 -0.25 -10.38
C VAL A 96 -7.55 -0.75 -9.70
N PRO A 97 -7.61 -1.82 -8.90
CA PRO A 97 -6.42 -2.50 -8.42
C PRO A 97 -5.72 -3.15 -9.62
N PHE A 98 -4.43 -2.92 -9.77
CA PHE A 98 -3.66 -3.56 -10.82
C PHE A 98 -3.48 -5.04 -10.49
N LYS A 99 -3.85 -5.91 -11.43
CA LYS A 99 -3.81 -7.37 -11.31
C LYS A 99 -3.32 -7.98 -12.62
N SER A 100 -2.75 -9.18 -12.55
CA SER A 100 -2.27 -9.91 -13.73
C SER A 100 -3.39 -10.20 -14.76
N GLU A 101 -4.64 -10.33 -14.32
CA GLU A 101 -5.75 -10.60 -15.24
C GLU A 101 -6.33 -9.34 -15.90
N LEU A 102 -5.82 -8.14 -15.59
CA LEU A 102 -6.43 -6.87 -15.99
C LEU A 102 -6.67 -6.77 -17.51
N TYR A 103 -5.76 -7.31 -18.31
CA TYR A 103 -5.81 -7.28 -19.78
C TYR A 103 -6.13 -8.64 -20.43
N SER A 104 -6.42 -9.68 -19.64
CA SER A 104 -6.63 -11.03 -20.16
C SER A 104 -7.76 -11.08 -21.22
N LYS A 105 -7.41 -11.55 -22.41
CA LYS A 105 -8.39 -11.82 -23.48
C LYS A 105 -9.11 -13.13 -23.14
N LEU A 106 -10.42 -13.19 -23.33
CA LEU A 106 -11.19 -14.40 -23.11
C LEU A 106 -10.72 -15.49 -24.09
N ASP A 107 -10.33 -16.66 -23.57
CA ASP A 107 -10.30 -17.89 -24.36
C ASP A 107 -11.69 -18.14 -24.92
N ARG A 108 -11.78 -18.17 -26.25
CA ARG A 108 -12.97 -18.64 -26.96
C ARG A 108 -12.91 -20.16 -26.99
N ASP A 109 -14.03 -20.82 -26.76
CA ASP A 109 -14.11 -22.25 -27.01
C ASP A 109 -14.06 -22.53 -28.54
N GLU A 110 -13.86 -23.79 -28.93
CA GLU A 110 -13.75 -24.24 -30.33
C GLU A 110 -14.98 -23.87 -31.19
N ASN A 111 -16.09 -23.49 -30.55
CA ASN A 111 -17.34 -23.08 -31.19
C ASN A 111 -17.53 -21.55 -31.26
N GLY A 112 -16.53 -20.76 -30.83
CA GLY A 112 -16.58 -19.30 -30.85
C GLY A 112 -17.51 -18.68 -29.80
N ALA A 113 -18.01 -19.47 -28.85
CA ALA A 113 -18.77 -19.01 -27.71
C ALA A 113 -17.84 -18.66 -26.54
N PHE A 114 -18.28 -17.70 -25.72
CA PHE A 114 -17.54 -17.29 -24.53
C PHE A 114 -17.88 -18.24 -23.38
N LYS A 115 -16.86 -18.79 -22.70
CA LYS A 115 -17.06 -19.50 -21.41
C LYS A 115 -17.75 -18.54 -20.42
N ARG A 116 -19.04 -18.74 -20.21
CA ARG A 116 -19.86 -17.93 -19.28
C ARG A 116 -19.65 -18.43 -17.85
N THR A 117 -18.63 -17.93 -17.17
CA THR A 117 -18.68 -17.85 -15.71
C THR A 117 -19.05 -16.42 -15.34
N SER A 118 -20.05 -16.26 -14.47
CA SER A 118 -20.54 -14.95 -14.00
C SER A 118 -19.47 -14.13 -13.27
N SER A 119 -18.38 -14.77 -12.82
CA SER A 119 -17.16 -14.15 -12.30
C SER A 119 -16.17 -13.70 -13.38
N ALA A 120 -16.22 -14.23 -14.61
CA ALA A 120 -15.34 -13.85 -15.71
C ALA A 120 -15.71 -12.51 -16.40
N LEU A 121 -16.93 -12.03 -16.15
CA LEU A 121 -17.41 -10.75 -16.70
C LEU A 121 -16.73 -9.53 -16.07
N LEU A 122 -16.27 -9.67 -14.81
CA LEU A 122 -15.62 -8.63 -14.02
C LEU A 122 -14.12 -8.92 -13.81
N SER A 123 -13.65 -10.12 -14.15
CA SER A 123 -12.23 -10.48 -14.18
C SER A 123 -11.49 -9.90 -15.39
N ASN A 124 -12.21 -9.34 -16.38
CA ASN A 124 -11.63 -8.71 -17.55
C ASN A 124 -11.69 -7.19 -17.44
N GLY A 125 -10.59 -6.57 -17.00
CA GLY A 125 -10.47 -5.12 -16.85
C GLY A 125 -10.74 -4.38 -18.15
N MET A 126 -10.25 -4.89 -19.29
CA MET A 126 -10.41 -4.25 -20.60
C MET A 126 -11.87 -4.04 -21.01
N ARG A 127 -12.77 -4.97 -20.66
CA ARG A 127 -14.21 -4.81 -20.97
C ARG A 127 -14.82 -3.63 -20.23
N ILE A 128 -14.35 -3.33 -19.02
CA ILE A 128 -14.83 -2.20 -18.22
C ILE A 128 -14.44 -0.89 -18.90
N PHE A 129 -13.20 -0.79 -19.40
CA PHE A 129 -12.76 0.35 -20.20
C PHE A 129 -13.61 0.51 -21.45
N GLN A 130 -13.82 -0.55 -22.23
CA GLN A 130 -14.59 -0.49 -23.47
C GLN A 130 -16.08 -0.16 -23.24
N SER A 131 -16.70 -0.76 -22.22
CA SER A 131 -18.14 -0.63 -21.98
C SER A 131 -18.49 0.64 -21.22
N PHE A 132 -17.66 1.01 -20.24
CA PHE A 132 -17.97 2.08 -19.29
C PHE A 132 -17.01 3.26 -19.35
N GLY A 133 -15.90 3.18 -20.08
CA GLY A 133 -14.93 4.26 -20.27
C GLY A 133 -15.54 5.63 -20.61
N PRO A 134 -16.55 5.73 -21.49
CA PRO A 134 -17.23 7.00 -21.79
C PRO A 134 -17.97 7.64 -20.59
N HIS A 135 -18.26 6.87 -19.54
CA HIS A 135 -18.90 7.34 -18.30
C HIS A 135 -17.90 7.70 -17.20
N ILE A 136 -16.65 7.25 -17.32
CA ILE A 136 -15.62 7.48 -16.29
C ILE A 136 -15.14 8.93 -16.36
N ARG A 137 -15.29 9.66 -15.25
CA ARG A 137 -14.82 11.04 -15.07
C ARG A 137 -13.56 11.12 -14.22
N ARG A 138 -13.41 10.19 -13.27
CA ARG A 138 -12.23 10.05 -12.43
C ARG A 138 -11.77 8.61 -12.48
N PHE A 139 -10.58 8.38 -13.01
CA PHE A 139 -10.00 7.04 -13.16
C PHE A 139 -8.66 6.97 -12.47
N ALA A 140 -8.45 5.98 -11.62
CA ALA A 140 -7.16 5.75 -11.00
C ALA A 140 -6.77 4.28 -11.01
N LEU A 141 -5.46 4.09 -11.07
CA LEU A 141 -4.84 2.78 -10.92
C LEU A 141 -4.16 2.68 -9.55
N SER A 142 -4.37 1.57 -8.86
CA SER A 142 -3.78 1.33 -7.54
C SER A 142 -3.04 0.00 -7.48
N LEU A 143 -1.83 0.00 -6.92
CA LEU A 143 -1.12 -1.21 -6.52
C LEU A 143 -0.45 -0.91 -5.18
N GLU A 144 -0.94 -1.54 -4.12
CA GLU A 144 -0.50 -1.30 -2.75
C GLU A 144 -0.13 -2.62 -2.11
N LEU A 145 0.99 -2.61 -1.37
CA LEU A 145 1.38 -3.71 -0.52
C LEU A 145 0.35 -3.88 0.60
N ASP A 146 -0.12 -5.11 0.77
CA ASP A 146 -0.78 -5.52 2.00
C ASP A 146 0.28 -6.00 3.02
N GLU A 147 0.47 -5.24 4.11
CA GLU A 147 1.41 -5.59 5.19
C GLU A 147 1.06 -6.95 5.84
N ASP A 148 -0.21 -7.37 5.79
CA ASP A 148 -0.62 -8.70 6.29
C ASP A 148 -0.13 -9.82 5.36
N THR A 149 -0.18 -9.60 4.04
CA THR A 149 0.42 -10.52 3.06
C THR A 149 1.95 -10.51 3.16
N LEU A 150 2.59 -9.37 3.42
CA LEU A 150 4.04 -9.33 3.69
C LEU A 150 4.41 -10.08 4.99
N SER A 151 3.54 -10.03 5.99
CA SER A 151 3.75 -10.77 7.24
C SER A 151 3.84 -12.27 6.99
N TYR A 152 3.03 -12.79 6.05
CA TYR A 152 3.01 -14.20 5.67
C TYR A 152 3.12 -14.36 4.14
N PRO A 153 4.33 -14.21 3.57
CA PRO A 153 4.52 -14.32 2.13
C PRO A 153 4.09 -15.69 1.60
N PRO A 154 3.65 -15.77 0.32
CA PRO A 154 3.37 -17.05 -0.33
C PRO A 154 4.57 -18.00 -0.28
N VAL A 155 4.30 -19.31 -0.34
CA VAL A 155 5.39 -20.30 -0.34
C VAL A 155 6.16 -20.24 -1.64
N LYS A 156 7.46 -19.94 -1.53
CA LYS A 156 8.40 -19.90 -2.64
C LYS A 156 9.62 -20.75 -2.32
N PRO A 157 9.74 -21.95 -2.93
CA PRO A 157 10.90 -22.81 -2.72
C PRO A 157 12.19 -22.12 -3.18
N SER A 158 13.25 -22.24 -2.40
CA SER A 158 14.59 -21.76 -2.77
C SER A 158 15.35 -22.76 -3.66
N GLN A 159 14.82 -23.98 -3.77
CA GLN A 159 15.38 -25.13 -4.47
C GLN A 159 14.26 -25.83 -5.24
N GLU A 160 14.63 -26.55 -6.28
CA GLU A 160 13.74 -27.44 -7.05
C GLU A 160 13.98 -28.91 -6.70
N ALA A 161 12.94 -29.73 -6.83
CA ALA A 161 13.08 -31.17 -6.77
C ALA A 161 13.48 -31.69 -8.16
N VAL A 162 14.68 -32.26 -8.28
CA VAL A 162 15.19 -32.82 -9.53
C VAL A 162 15.09 -34.34 -9.47
N PRO A 163 14.20 -34.95 -10.27
CA PRO A 163 14.15 -36.40 -10.39
C PRO A 163 15.38 -36.91 -11.17
N SER A 164 16.04 -37.92 -10.63
CA SER A 164 17.20 -38.57 -11.25
C SER A 164 17.05 -40.09 -11.18
N PHE A 165 18.00 -40.81 -11.81
CA PHE A 165 18.02 -42.27 -11.75
C PHE A 165 18.13 -42.83 -10.33
N TRP A 166 18.79 -42.11 -9.41
CA TRP A 166 19.08 -42.59 -8.05
C TRP A 166 18.07 -42.12 -6.99
N GLY A 167 17.07 -41.33 -7.39
CA GLY A 167 16.09 -40.73 -6.49
C GLY A 167 15.83 -39.27 -6.82
N ILE A 168 15.17 -38.57 -5.90
CA ILE A 168 14.79 -37.16 -6.03
C ILE A 168 15.70 -36.34 -5.12
N TYR A 169 16.34 -35.31 -5.67
CA TYR A 169 17.27 -34.44 -4.94
C TYR A 169 16.78 -33.00 -4.93
N ARG A 170 17.06 -32.26 -3.86
CA ARG A 170 16.90 -30.81 -3.85
C ARG A 170 18.09 -30.16 -4.52
N TRP A 171 17.83 -29.34 -5.53
CA TRP A 171 18.86 -28.64 -6.29
C TRP A 171 18.60 -27.12 -6.29
N PRO A 172 19.63 -26.27 -6.18
CA PRO A 172 19.45 -24.83 -6.34
C PRO A 172 18.93 -24.50 -7.75
N HIS A 173 18.00 -23.55 -7.85
CA HIS A 173 17.56 -23.08 -9.16
C HIS A 173 18.73 -22.44 -9.95
N GLY A 174 18.78 -22.71 -11.26
CA GLY A 174 19.77 -22.09 -12.15
C GLY A 174 19.56 -20.58 -12.37
N THR A 175 18.31 -20.13 -12.22
CA THR A 175 17.91 -18.72 -12.29
C THR A 175 17.15 -18.31 -11.04
N TYR A 176 16.95 -17.00 -10.84
CA TYR A 176 16.11 -16.53 -9.74
C TYR A 176 14.67 -16.99 -9.97
N HIS A 177 14.20 -17.89 -9.12
CA HIS A 177 12.81 -18.30 -9.08
C HIS A 177 11.95 -17.11 -8.63
N ARG A 178 10.79 -16.90 -9.25
CA ARG A 178 9.91 -15.74 -9.03
C ARG A 178 8.59 -16.16 -8.39
N TYR A 179 7.91 -15.24 -7.73
CA TYR A 179 6.52 -15.42 -7.35
C TYR A 179 5.65 -15.33 -8.61
N THR A 180 4.93 -16.38 -8.96
CA THR A 180 4.11 -16.45 -10.18
C THR A 180 3.12 -15.28 -10.30
N ASP A 181 2.48 -14.89 -9.20
CA ASP A 181 1.50 -13.79 -9.21
C ASP A 181 2.16 -12.43 -9.47
N LEU A 182 3.35 -12.17 -8.89
CA LEU A 182 4.08 -10.91 -9.07
C LEU A 182 4.78 -10.86 -10.44
N GLU A 183 5.27 -11.99 -10.92
CA GLU A 183 5.79 -12.13 -12.29
C GLU A 183 4.70 -11.87 -13.33
N GLY A 184 3.51 -12.46 -13.15
CA GLY A 184 2.36 -12.20 -14.02
C GLY A 184 1.94 -10.72 -13.99
N LEU A 185 2.08 -10.06 -12.84
CA LEU A 185 1.80 -8.64 -12.69
C LEU A 185 2.78 -7.77 -13.47
N GLU A 186 4.08 -8.04 -13.34
CA GLU A 186 5.13 -7.35 -14.11
C GLU A 186 4.94 -7.57 -15.62
N GLN A 187 4.70 -8.81 -16.05
CA GLN A 187 4.49 -9.13 -17.46
C GLN A 187 3.26 -8.38 -18.02
N THR A 188 2.17 -8.33 -17.25
CA THR A 188 0.97 -7.57 -17.61
C THR A 188 1.24 -6.06 -17.69
N ALA A 189 2.13 -5.54 -16.85
CA ALA A 189 2.54 -4.15 -16.89
C ALA A 189 3.41 -3.83 -18.11
N ASP A 190 4.29 -4.75 -18.50
CA ASP A 190 5.13 -4.62 -19.70
C ASP A 190 4.33 -4.58 -21.00
N GLU A 191 3.07 -5.05 -20.99
CA GLU A 191 2.10 -4.88 -22.09
C GLU A 191 1.61 -3.42 -22.22
N THR A 192 2.51 -2.51 -22.57
CA THR A 192 2.24 -1.07 -22.71
C THR A 192 1.12 -0.75 -23.71
N GLU A 193 0.96 -1.55 -24.77
CA GLU A 193 -0.14 -1.40 -25.73
C GLU A 193 -1.52 -1.61 -25.08
N ALA A 194 -1.63 -2.56 -24.16
CA ALA A 194 -2.89 -2.85 -23.48
C ALA A 194 -3.28 -1.69 -22.53
N MET A 195 -2.32 -1.14 -21.80
CA MET A 195 -2.53 0.07 -20.98
C MET A 195 -2.95 1.27 -21.84
N LYS A 196 -2.28 1.46 -22.99
CA LYS A 196 -2.63 2.52 -23.95
C LYS A 196 -4.07 2.40 -24.45
N GLU A 197 -4.49 1.22 -24.91
CA GLU A 197 -5.85 0.99 -25.40
C GLU A 197 -6.91 1.11 -24.29
N ALA A 198 -6.58 0.71 -23.06
CA ALA A 198 -7.46 0.91 -21.91
C ALA A 198 -7.69 2.40 -21.63
N LEU A 199 -6.60 3.19 -21.56
CA LEU A 199 -6.67 4.63 -21.31
C LEU A 199 -7.38 5.40 -22.43
N LYS A 200 -7.27 4.94 -23.68
CA LYS A 200 -7.96 5.51 -24.85
C LYS A 200 -9.48 5.50 -24.72
N CYS A 201 -10.04 4.54 -23.98
CA CYS A 201 -11.47 4.45 -23.75
C CYS A 201 -12.00 5.56 -22.81
N LEU A 202 -11.12 6.27 -22.10
CA LEU A 202 -11.46 7.29 -21.09
C LEU A 202 -11.73 8.67 -21.70
N VAL A 203 -12.65 8.74 -22.67
CA VAL A 203 -12.89 9.94 -23.51
C VAL A 203 -13.34 11.18 -22.72
N LYS A 204 -14.04 10.98 -21.60
CA LYS A 204 -14.64 12.05 -20.79
C LYS A 204 -13.92 12.31 -19.47
N VAL A 205 -12.73 11.74 -19.29
CA VAL A 205 -11.98 11.80 -18.04
C VAL A 205 -11.52 13.23 -17.74
N THR A 206 -11.70 13.62 -16.48
CA THR A 206 -11.31 14.93 -15.94
C THR A 206 -10.20 14.82 -14.90
N ASN A 207 -10.11 13.68 -14.23
CA ASN A 207 -9.08 13.38 -13.24
C ASN A 207 -8.50 11.98 -13.49
N LEU A 208 -7.18 11.92 -13.66
CA LEU A 208 -6.42 10.67 -13.74
C LEU A 208 -5.55 10.52 -12.48
N GLY A 209 -5.60 9.35 -11.87
CA GLY A 209 -4.92 9.11 -10.61
C GLY A 209 -4.03 7.86 -10.58
N LEU A 210 -3.07 7.87 -9.66
CA LEU A 210 -2.14 6.77 -9.43
C LEU A 210 -1.90 6.62 -7.93
N CYS A 211 -1.95 5.39 -7.43
CA CYS A 211 -1.64 5.06 -6.04
C CYS A 211 -0.72 3.83 -6.00
N CYS A 212 0.54 4.04 -5.65
CA CYS A 212 1.56 2.99 -5.61
C CYS A 212 2.22 3.00 -4.24
N ASP A 213 2.15 1.86 -3.54
CA ASP A 213 2.92 1.62 -2.31
C ASP A 213 3.60 0.26 -2.35
N ALA A 214 4.91 0.23 -2.63
CA ALA A 214 5.69 -1.01 -2.74
C ALA A 214 6.14 -1.55 -1.36
N GLY A 215 5.81 -0.87 -0.25
CA GLY A 215 6.33 -1.22 1.07
C GLY A 215 7.80 -0.86 1.31
N LEU A 216 8.41 -0.08 0.42
CA LEU A 216 9.79 0.44 0.59
C LEU A 216 9.86 1.61 1.59
N GLY A 217 8.70 2.17 1.94
CA GLY A 217 8.55 3.20 2.95
C GLY A 217 8.65 2.67 4.38
N PHE A 218 8.05 3.42 5.31
CA PHE A 218 7.92 3.01 6.69
C PHE A 218 6.90 1.85 6.81
N LEU A 219 7.31 0.72 7.37
CA LEU A 219 6.42 -0.42 7.65
C LEU A 219 5.93 -0.33 9.09
N SER A 220 4.63 -0.48 9.28
CA SER A 220 3.96 -0.30 10.59
C SER A 220 4.31 -1.43 11.57
N GLY A 221 4.58 -2.63 11.05
CA GLY A 221 4.98 -3.79 11.86
C GLY A 221 3.84 -4.27 12.79
N PRO A 222 4.09 -4.52 14.09
CA PRO A 222 3.11 -5.17 14.97
C PRO A 222 1.92 -4.27 15.36
N ASP A 223 2.03 -2.95 15.18
CA ASP A 223 0.99 -2.00 15.57
C ASP A 223 -0.24 -2.12 14.63
N HIS A 224 -1.25 -2.84 15.09
CA HIS A 224 -2.50 -3.06 14.36
C HIS A 224 -3.34 -1.78 14.22
N ILE A 225 -3.22 -0.83 15.16
CA ILE A 225 -3.90 0.46 15.07
C ILE A 225 -3.26 1.29 13.96
N ALA A 226 -1.91 1.27 13.89
CA ALA A 226 -1.17 1.88 12.80
C ALA A 226 -1.55 1.28 11.44
N ARG A 227 -1.58 -0.06 11.32
CA ARG A 227 -1.98 -0.77 10.09
C ARG A 227 -3.39 -0.39 9.63
N GLY A 228 -4.34 -0.24 10.55
CA GLY A 228 -5.70 0.21 10.23
C GLY A 228 -5.77 1.65 9.71
N ALA A 229 -4.91 2.54 10.20
CA ALA A 229 -4.90 3.95 9.83
C ALA A 229 -4.27 4.23 8.45
N THR A 230 -3.24 3.47 8.05
CA THR A 230 -2.52 3.64 6.76
C THR A 230 -3.42 3.42 5.52
N THR A 231 -4.53 2.69 5.68
CA THR A 231 -5.49 2.36 4.60
C THR A 231 -6.40 3.54 4.15
N LEU A 232 -6.30 4.71 4.79
CA LEU A 232 -7.28 5.80 4.65
C LEU A 232 -6.88 6.92 3.68
N HIS A 233 -5.86 6.79 2.84
CA HIS A 233 -5.52 7.82 1.84
C HIS A 233 -6.31 7.60 0.52
N PRO A 234 -7.46 8.28 0.30
CA PRO A 234 -8.22 8.09 -0.92
C PRO A 234 -7.48 8.65 -2.13
N VAL A 235 -7.43 7.88 -3.22
CA VAL A 235 -6.79 8.32 -4.47
C VAL A 235 -7.47 9.57 -5.06
N PHE A 236 -8.80 9.64 -4.91
CA PHE A 236 -9.55 10.85 -5.17
C PHE A 236 -10.02 11.42 -3.83
N ALA A 237 -9.17 12.22 -3.19
CA ALA A 237 -9.68 13.13 -2.19
C ALA A 237 -10.74 14.01 -2.86
N THR A 238 -12.02 13.79 -2.54
CA THR A 238 -13.14 14.59 -3.05
C THR A 238 -13.09 16.04 -2.58
N GLN A 239 -12.03 16.44 -1.88
CA GLN A 239 -11.76 17.81 -1.52
C GLN A 239 -11.18 18.52 -2.76
N ASN A 240 -12.06 19.24 -3.45
CA ASN A 240 -11.62 20.44 -4.16
C ASN A 240 -11.06 21.40 -3.10
N TRP A 241 -9.79 21.27 -2.74
CA TRP A 241 -9.09 22.12 -1.76
C TRP A 241 -9.12 23.62 -2.15
N ARG A 242 -9.53 23.94 -3.39
CA ARG A 242 -9.89 25.29 -3.84
C ARG A 242 -11.02 25.90 -3.00
N HIS A 243 -12.00 25.10 -2.57
CA HIS A 243 -13.14 25.53 -1.73
C HIS A 243 -12.91 25.20 -0.25
N THR A 244 -12.01 25.94 0.38
CA THR A 244 -11.88 25.95 1.85
C THR A 244 -12.81 27.04 2.39
N GLY A 245 -14.02 26.65 2.76
CA GLY A 245 -14.98 27.50 3.43
C GLY A 245 -16.24 26.70 3.76
N SER A 246 -16.33 26.21 4.99
CA SER A 246 -17.54 25.65 5.60
C SER A 246 -18.24 24.55 4.80
N GLU A 247 -17.91 23.28 5.04
CA GLU A 247 -18.89 22.21 4.89
C GLU A 247 -18.58 21.04 5.83
N SER A 248 -19.37 20.96 6.89
CA SER A 248 -19.58 19.78 7.72
C SER A 248 -19.99 18.60 6.83
N GLN A 249 -19.29 17.46 6.93
CA GLN A 249 -19.72 16.18 6.36
C GLN A 249 -20.19 16.24 4.88
N ALA A 250 -19.44 16.90 4.00
CA ALA A 250 -19.65 16.72 2.55
C ALA A 250 -19.42 15.24 2.22
N ARG A 251 -20.53 14.54 2.03
CA ARG A 251 -20.67 13.10 1.90
C ARG A 251 -19.71 12.57 0.84
N LYS A 252 -18.88 11.58 1.22
CA LYS A 252 -17.94 10.88 0.34
C LYS A 252 -18.73 10.36 -0.87
N GLN A 253 -18.48 10.91 -2.07
CA GLN A 253 -19.02 10.27 -3.28
C GLN A 253 -18.46 8.84 -3.35
N PRO A 254 -19.30 7.83 -3.63
CA PRO A 254 -18.85 6.44 -3.65
C PRO A 254 -17.77 6.27 -4.72
N ILE A 255 -16.59 5.83 -4.33
CA ILE A 255 -15.50 5.44 -5.24
C ILE A 255 -15.71 3.97 -5.60
N VAL A 256 -15.65 3.64 -6.90
CA VAL A 256 -15.66 2.25 -7.35
C VAL A 256 -14.27 1.66 -7.19
N THR A 257 -13.98 1.02 -6.05
CA THR A 257 -12.87 0.06 -5.92
C THR A 257 -13.32 -1.27 -6.50
N MET A 258 -12.66 -1.75 -7.55
CA MET A 258 -12.99 -3.05 -8.16
C MET A 258 -12.66 -4.26 -7.27
N SER A 259 -11.94 -4.05 -6.15
CA SER A 259 -11.66 -5.05 -5.12
C SER A 259 -12.89 -5.44 -4.28
N ASP A 260 -13.86 -4.53 -4.09
CA ASP A 260 -15.06 -4.75 -3.25
C ASP A 260 -16.01 -5.82 -3.82
N LEU A 261 -15.75 -6.28 -5.04
CA LEU A 261 -16.49 -7.40 -5.66
C LEU A 261 -16.01 -8.77 -5.15
N ASN A 262 -14.87 -8.83 -4.45
CA ASN A 262 -14.21 -10.08 -4.04
C ASN A 262 -14.01 -10.20 -2.51
N GLU A 263 -14.79 -9.48 -1.70
CA GLU A 263 -14.72 -9.56 -0.23
C GLU A 263 -14.95 -10.97 0.34
N MET A 264 -15.40 -11.93 -0.47
CA MET A 264 -15.47 -13.35 -0.11
C MET A 264 -14.09 -14.06 -0.02
N VAL A 265 -12.98 -13.39 -0.33
CA VAL A 265 -11.62 -13.99 -0.25
C VAL A 265 -10.84 -13.52 0.99
N LYS A 266 -11.43 -12.67 1.85
CA LYS A 266 -10.82 -12.25 3.12
C LYS A 266 -10.73 -13.37 4.19
N ASP A 267 -11.17 -14.58 3.88
CA ASP A 267 -11.14 -15.74 4.79
C ASP A 267 -9.76 -16.41 4.97
N PHE A 268 -8.69 -15.87 4.40
CA PHE A 268 -7.32 -16.36 4.64
C PHE A 268 -6.63 -15.73 5.87
N ARG A 269 -7.38 -15.16 6.82
CA ARG A 269 -6.85 -14.61 8.09
C ARG A 269 -6.46 -15.68 9.12
N LYS A 270 -5.93 -16.82 8.67
CA LYS A 270 -5.19 -17.74 9.52
C LYS A 270 -3.72 -17.66 9.09
N PRO A 271 -2.75 -17.70 10.02
CA PRO A 271 -1.39 -17.98 9.62
C PRO A 271 -1.44 -19.22 8.73
N VAL A 272 -0.85 -19.14 7.53
CA VAL A 272 -0.93 -20.23 6.53
C VAL A 272 -0.44 -21.56 7.13
N PHE A 273 0.31 -21.50 8.26
CA PHE A 273 0.84 -22.65 8.97
C PHE A 273 0.58 -22.57 10.48
N GLU A 274 -0.10 -23.59 11.01
CA GLU A 274 -0.32 -23.79 12.46
C GLU A 274 0.95 -24.29 13.18
N ASN A 275 1.99 -24.75 12.46
CA ASN A 275 3.24 -25.30 13.01
C ASN A 275 4.42 -25.21 11.99
N PRO A 276 5.66 -24.91 12.40
CA PRO A 276 6.84 -24.97 11.53
C PRO A 276 6.98 -26.24 10.68
N ILE A 277 6.57 -27.41 11.19
CA ILE A 277 6.63 -28.68 10.45
C ILE A 277 5.66 -28.69 9.26
N SER A 278 4.47 -28.09 9.39
CA SER A 278 3.50 -28.02 8.29
C SER A 278 3.96 -27.07 7.20
N PHE A 279 4.68 -26.00 7.54
CA PHE A 279 5.36 -25.13 6.57
C PHE A 279 6.39 -25.92 5.76
N LYS A 280 7.35 -26.59 6.43
CA LYS A 280 8.39 -27.37 5.76
C LYS A 280 7.79 -28.44 4.84
N ARG A 281 6.71 -29.10 5.28
CA ARG A 281 6.00 -30.10 4.47
C ARG A 281 5.40 -29.47 3.22
N THR A 282 4.78 -28.30 3.36
CA THR A 282 4.15 -27.59 2.24
C THR A 282 5.18 -27.13 1.22
N VAL A 283 6.35 -26.65 1.65
CA VAL A 283 7.47 -26.32 0.74
C VAL A 283 7.89 -27.55 -0.07
N LEU A 284 8.12 -28.69 0.58
CA LEU A 284 8.52 -29.93 -0.12
C LEU A 284 7.42 -30.45 -1.06
N GLN A 285 6.15 -30.36 -0.64
CA GLN A 285 5.01 -30.72 -1.50
C GLN A 285 4.93 -29.80 -2.72
N LYS A 286 5.22 -28.51 -2.55
CA LYS A 286 5.27 -27.54 -3.65
C LYS A 286 6.40 -27.87 -4.62
N MET A 287 7.61 -28.16 -4.12
CA MET A 287 8.74 -28.61 -4.95
C MET A 287 8.41 -29.87 -5.77
N ALA A 288 7.77 -30.86 -5.14
CA ALA A 288 7.32 -32.06 -5.84
C ALA A 288 6.23 -31.75 -6.88
N SER A 289 5.28 -30.88 -6.56
CA SER A 289 4.28 -30.43 -7.53
C SER A 289 4.92 -29.73 -8.74
N ASP A 290 5.92 -28.88 -8.50
CA ASP A 290 6.61 -28.12 -9.54
C ASP A 290 7.50 -29.03 -10.42
N ALA A 291 7.99 -30.14 -9.86
CA ALA A 291 8.68 -31.20 -10.61
C ALA A 291 7.74 -32.10 -11.43
N GLY A 292 6.42 -31.86 -11.38
CA GLY A 292 5.42 -32.56 -12.19
C GLY A 292 4.68 -33.71 -11.48
N TYR A 293 4.88 -33.91 -10.18
CA TYR A 293 4.12 -34.90 -9.41
C TYR A 293 2.72 -34.39 -9.08
N SER A 294 1.71 -35.27 -9.10
CA SER A 294 0.31 -34.86 -8.89
C SER A 294 -0.44 -35.76 -7.89
N GLY A 295 -1.39 -35.16 -7.17
CA GLY A 295 -2.27 -35.87 -6.24
C GLY A 295 -1.52 -36.64 -5.16
N ALA A 296 -1.78 -37.96 -5.06
CA ALA A 296 -1.15 -38.83 -4.07
C ALA A 296 0.38 -38.98 -4.29
N GLN A 297 0.87 -38.79 -5.51
CA GLN A 297 2.29 -38.93 -5.85
C GLN A 297 3.16 -37.88 -5.16
N ILE A 298 2.59 -36.73 -4.80
CA ILE A 298 3.31 -35.64 -4.14
C ILE A 298 3.86 -36.12 -2.79
N ASN A 299 3.05 -36.82 -1.99
CA ASN A 299 3.50 -37.30 -0.68
C ASN A 299 4.57 -38.38 -0.80
N GLU A 300 4.43 -39.28 -1.78
CA GLU A 300 5.45 -40.31 -2.07
C GLU A 300 6.76 -39.69 -2.55
N ALA A 301 6.70 -38.68 -3.42
CA ALA A 301 7.87 -37.95 -3.88
C ALA A 301 8.59 -37.22 -2.73
N VAL A 302 7.84 -36.62 -1.79
CA VAL A 302 8.41 -36.00 -0.59
C VAL A 302 9.10 -37.03 0.32
N LEU A 303 8.48 -38.20 0.52
CA LEU A 303 9.10 -39.28 1.29
C LEU A 303 10.39 -39.78 0.62
N MET A 304 10.34 -40.04 -0.69
CA MET A 304 11.49 -40.46 -1.48
C MET A 304 12.62 -39.44 -1.45
N LEU A 305 12.31 -38.14 -1.53
CA LEU A 305 13.29 -37.06 -1.40
C LEU A 305 14.00 -37.08 -0.04
N LEU A 306 13.23 -37.22 1.06
CA LEU A 306 13.80 -37.30 2.40
C LEU A 306 14.65 -38.56 2.60
N GLU A 307 14.20 -39.71 2.08
CA GLU A 307 14.93 -40.97 2.12
C GLU A 307 16.24 -40.91 1.31
N THR A 308 16.19 -40.35 0.11
CA THR A 308 17.34 -40.23 -0.79
C THR A 308 18.44 -39.38 -0.17
N GLU A 309 18.08 -38.31 0.54
CA GLU A 309 19.02 -37.42 1.21
C GLU A 309 19.43 -37.91 2.61
N GLY A 310 18.80 -38.96 3.13
CA GLY A 310 19.02 -39.45 4.50
C GLY A 310 18.66 -38.40 5.57
N THR A 311 17.72 -37.51 5.27
CA THR A 311 17.30 -36.42 6.17
C THR A 311 15.87 -36.62 6.68
N ASN A 312 15.48 -35.83 7.68
CA ASN A 312 14.10 -35.77 8.13
C ASN A 312 13.60 -34.32 8.07
N ILE A 313 12.29 -34.15 8.12
CA ILE A 313 11.65 -32.83 8.00
C ILE A 313 12.11 -31.82 9.06
N ASN A 314 12.54 -32.28 10.23
CA ASN A 314 13.00 -31.41 11.31
C ASN A 314 14.41 -30.88 11.05
N ALA A 315 15.26 -31.67 10.39
CA ALA A 315 16.65 -31.34 10.06
C ALA A 315 16.80 -30.33 8.91
N ILE A 316 15.74 -30.10 8.13
CA ILE A 316 15.78 -29.14 7.02
C ILE A 316 15.47 -27.74 7.55
N ASP A 317 16.39 -26.80 7.36
CA ASP A 317 16.13 -25.39 7.65
C ASP A 317 15.70 -24.63 6.38
N PHE A 318 14.52 -24.01 6.45
CA PHE A 318 13.99 -23.14 5.39
C PHE A 318 13.79 -21.70 5.90
N ASP A 319 13.99 -21.43 7.20
CA ASP A 319 13.68 -20.16 7.84
C ASP A 319 14.89 -19.63 8.63
N GLU A 320 15.58 -18.66 8.04
CA GLU A 320 16.77 -18.00 8.62
C GLU A 320 16.48 -17.30 9.97
N ARG A 321 15.22 -17.05 10.35
CA ARG A 321 14.94 -16.49 11.69
C ARG A 321 15.31 -17.48 12.80
N ALA A 322 15.19 -18.79 12.57
CA ALA A 322 15.56 -19.80 13.56
C ALA A 322 17.08 -19.78 13.85
N THR A 323 17.89 -19.53 12.83
CA THR A 323 19.36 -19.41 12.95
C THR A 323 19.77 -18.07 13.58
N ILE A 324 19.16 -16.95 13.19
CA ILE A 324 19.44 -15.61 13.77
C ILE A 324 19.07 -15.56 15.27
N ILE A 325 17.94 -16.14 15.67
CA ILE A 325 17.53 -16.22 17.07
C ILE A 325 18.53 -17.05 17.86
N THR A 326 18.91 -18.22 17.35
CA THR A 326 19.92 -19.08 18.02
C THR A 326 21.26 -18.35 18.20
N GLU A 327 21.67 -17.53 17.24
CA GLU A 327 22.90 -16.73 17.32
C GLU A 327 22.79 -15.53 18.29
N MET A 328 21.63 -14.86 18.35
CA MET A 328 21.35 -13.78 19.31
C MET A 328 21.19 -14.30 20.75
N GLU A 329 20.54 -15.44 20.93
CA GLU A 329 20.42 -16.14 22.22
C GLU A 329 21.81 -16.56 22.71
N ALA A 330 22.66 -17.12 21.83
CA ALA A 330 24.03 -17.48 22.14
C ALA A 330 24.89 -16.26 22.56
N ARG A 331 24.70 -15.11 21.90
CA ARG A 331 25.35 -13.84 22.29
C ARG A 331 24.81 -13.27 23.61
N ARG A 332 23.52 -13.46 23.92
CA ARG A 332 22.93 -13.06 25.21
C ARG A 332 23.43 -13.91 26.37
N VAL A 333 23.58 -15.22 26.18
CA VAL A 333 24.15 -16.13 27.20
C VAL A 333 25.60 -15.75 27.54
N MET A 334 26.36 -15.18 26.59
CA MET A 334 27.69 -14.63 26.87
C MET A 334 27.68 -13.26 27.56
N ALA A 335 26.57 -12.51 27.50
CA ALA A 335 26.45 -11.16 28.06
C ALA A 335 25.75 -11.12 29.45
N GLN A 336 25.37 -12.28 30.02
CA GLN A 336 24.60 -12.41 31.26
C GLN A 336 25.37 -12.07 32.57
N ASN A 337 26.45 -11.27 32.52
CA ASN A 337 27.18 -10.84 33.71
C ASN A 337 27.01 -9.35 34.09
N THR A 338 26.02 -8.66 33.53
CA THR A 338 25.71 -7.29 33.97
C THR A 338 24.21 -7.10 34.20
N HIS A 339 23.85 -7.00 35.49
CA HIS A 339 22.50 -6.71 35.98
C HIS A 339 21.83 -5.58 35.21
N ARG A 340 20.67 -5.86 34.59
CA ARG A 340 19.78 -4.84 34.02
C ARG A 340 18.35 -5.09 34.50
N ALA A 341 17.70 -4.00 34.92
CA ALA A 341 16.45 -3.97 35.67
C ALA A 341 15.21 -4.36 34.86
N GLU A 342 14.20 -4.79 35.60
CA GLU A 342 13.09 -5.71 35.25
C GLU A 342 11.84 -5.02 34.66
N PHE A 343 11.99 -4.02 33.77
CA PHE A 343 10.85 -3.28 33.20
C PHE A 343 10.92 -3.03 31.68
N GLU A 344 11.43 -3.99 30.91
CA GLU A 344 11.02 -4.14 29.50
C GLU A 344 9.84 -5.11 29.44
N PRO A 345 8.77 -4.84 28.64
CA PRO A 345 7.81 -5.89 28.32
C PRO A 345 8.60 -7.08 27.79
N ALA A 346 8.31 -8.27 28.29
CA ALA A 346 9.11 -9.46 28.02
C ALA A 346 9.42 -9.55 26.51
N THR A 347 10.70 -9.48 26.15
CA THR A 347 11.16 -9.53 24.75
C THR A 347 10.59 -10.74 23.97
N ALA A 348 10.07 -11.75 24.68
CA ALA A 348 9.31 -12.87 24.13
C ALA A 348 8.04 -12.47 23.34
N GLU A 349 7.33 -11.39 23.67
CA GLU A 349 6.11 -10.99 22.93
C GLU A 349 6.43 -10.20 21.65
N ALA A 350 7.54 -9.45 21.63
CA ALA A 350 7.99 -8.72 20.44
C ALA A 350 8.60 -9.65 19.37
N VAL A 351 9.16 -10.79 19.77
CA VAL A 351 9.81 -11.77 18.87
C VAL A 351 8.81 -12.66 18.12
N ASN A 352 7.55 -12.73 18.57
CA ASN A 352 6.50 -13.55 17.95
C ASN A 352 5.73 -12.84 16.82
N HIS A 353 6.13 -11.63 16.43
CA HIS A 353 5.45 -10.92 15.35
C HIS A 353 6.02 -11.28 13.97
N PRO A 354 5.15 -11.60 12.99
CA PRO A 354 5.56 -12.09 11.67
C PRO A 354 6.31 -11.04 10.85
N LEU A 355 5.99 -9.76 11.02
CA LEU A 355 6.66 -8.64 10.35
C LEU A 355 7.43 -7.79 11.35
N ILE A 356 8.76 -7.77 11.20
CA ILE A 356 9.67 -6.93 11.97
C ILE A 356 10.37 -6.00 10.96
N PRO A 357 9.98 -4.72 10.84
CA PRO A 357 10.49 -3.81 9.81
C PRO A 357 12.01 -3.67 9.70
N ALA A 358 12.71 -3.84 10.83
CA ALA A 358 14.17 -3.76 10.92
C ALA A 358 14.90 -5.08 10.60
N SER A 359 14.17 -6.20 10.51
CA SER A 359 14.73 -7.53 10.27
C SER A 359 13.74 -8.38 9.46
N LEU A 360 13.75 -8.17 8.13
CA LEU A 360 12.90 -8.90 7.20
C LEU A 360 13.45 -10.30 6.91
N THR A 361 12.56 -11.29 6.77
CA THR A 361 12.95 -12.62 6.26
C THR A 361 13.38 -12.53 4.80
N ARG A 362 14.11 -13.54 4.33
CA ARG A 362 14.39 -13.68 2.89
C ARG A 362 13.13 -13.64 2.03
N ALA A 363 12.07 -14.37 2.42
CA ALA A 363 10.81 -14.38 1.69
C ALA A 363 10.16 -12.98 1.63
N GLN A 364 10.21 -12.22 2.72
CA GLN A 364 9.74 -10.83 2.80
C GLN A 364 10.55 -9.92 1.87
N LYS A 365 11.89 -10.04 1.89
CA LYS A 365 12.77 -9.29 1.00
C LYS A 365 12.50 -9.62 -0.47
N GLU A 366 12.42 -10.90 -0.83
CA GLU A 366 12.10 -11.34 -2.19
C GLU A 366 10.73 -10.83 -2.66
N MET A 367 9.73 -10.81 -1.78
CA MET A 367 8.40 -10.27 -2.10
C MET A 367 8.46 -8.75 -2.35
N LEU A 368 9.16 -7.98 -1.50
CA LEU A 368 9.35 -6.54 -1.71
C LEU A 368 10.13 -6.23 -2.99
N LEU A 369 11.15 -7.03 -3.30
CA LEU A 369 11.94 -6.92 -4.53
C LEU A 369 11.04 -7.08 -5.77
N GLU A 370 10.27 -8.16 -5.82
CA GLU A 370 9.41 -8.43 -6.99
C GLU A 370 8.24 -7.46 -7.09
N LEU A 371 7.73 -6.96 -5.95
CA LEU A 371 6.71 -5.91 -5.95
C LEU A 371 7.27 -4.57 -6.46
N GLU A 372 8.52 -4.22 -6.13
CA GLU A 372 9.21 -3.04 -6.70
C GLU A 372 9.32 -3.15 -8.23
N TRP A 373 9.68 -4.33 -8.75
CA TRP A 373 9.73 -4.55 -10.20
C TRP A 373 8.36 -4.36 -10.85
N ALA A 374 7.31 -4.97 -10.29
CA ALA A 374 5.95 -4.82 -10.80
C ALA A 374 5.45 -3.36 -10.73
N HIS A 375 5.73 -2.64 -9.64
CA HIS A 375 5.41 -1.22 -9.50
C HIS A 375 6.11 -0.38 -10.57
N ARG A 376 7.42 -0.59 -10.73
CA ARG A 376 8.21 0.12 -11.73
C ARG A 376 7.64 -0.09 -13.13
N ALA A 377 7.38 -1.33 -13.52
CA ALA A 377 6.78 -1.67 -14.81
C ALA A 377 5.40 -1.00 -14.98
N MET A 378 4.54 -1.08 -13.95
CA MET A 378 3.19 -0.51 -14.00
C MET A 378 3.21 1.01 -14.16
N ILE A 379 4.03 1.72 -13.38
CA ILE A 379 4.14 3.19 -13.46
C ILE A 379 4.71 3.61 -14.82
N GLN A 380 5.71 2.89 -15.33
CA GLN A 380 6.26 3.13 -16.67
C GLN A 380 5.19 2.98 -17.75
N SER A 381 4.47 1.87 -17.74
CA SER A 381 3.40 1.56 -18.68
C SER A 381 2.27 2.59 -18.63
N TYR A 382 1.86 2.98 -17.42
CA TYR A 382 0.87 4.03 -17.21
C TYR A 382 1.33 5.37 -17.78
N VAL A 383 2.55 5.81 -17.49
CA VAL A 383 3.11 7.08 -17.98
C VAL A 383 3.27 7.07 -19.50
N ILE A 384 3.74 5.97 -20.09
CA ILE A 384 3.84 5.81 -21.55
C ILE A 384 2.45 5.87 -22.19
N GLY A 385 1.48 5.13 -21.64
CA GLY A 385 0.10 5.15 -22.09
C GLY A 385 -0.53 6.55 -21.99
N LEU A 386 -0.18 7.34 -20.97
CA LEU A 386 -0.60 8.74 -20.85
C LEU A 386 -0.01 9.60 -21.97
N ILE A 387 1.30 9.51 -22.20
CA ILE A 387 2.00 10.30 -23.24
C ILE A 387 1.39 10.02 -24.62
N ASP A 388 1.20 8.75 -24.96
CA ASP A 388 0.67 8.35 -26.25
C ASP A 388 -0.77 8.83 -26.47
N ASN A 389 -1.65 8.62 -25.50
CA ASN A 389 -3.04 9.09 -25.60
C ASN A 389 -3.16 10.62 -25.56
N ALA A 390 -2.23 11.31 -24.89
CA ALA A 390 -2.15 12.77 -24.92
C ALA A 390 -1.78 13.28 -26.31
N ARG A 391 -0.79 12.66 -26.98
CA ARG A 391 -0.42 12.97 -28.37
C ARG A 391 -1.59 12.78 -29.34
N ASP A 392 -2.38 11.73 -29.13
CA ASP A 392 -3.59 11.44 -29.91
C ASP A 392 -4.79 12.34 -29.52
N ASN A 393 -4.60 13.34 -28.66
CA ASN A 393 -5.63 14.25 -28.16
C ASN A 393 -6.83 13.53 -27.51
N CYS A 394 -6.61 12.40 -26.86
CA CYS A 394 -7.66 11.67 -26.15
C CYS A 394 -8.04 12.33 -24.81
N PHE A 395 -7.14 13.14 -24.24
CA PHE A 395 -7.30 13.78 -22.92
C PHE A 395 -7.71 15.25 -22.96
N LYS A 396 -8.56 15.68 -23.91
CA LYS A 396 -9.00 17.09 -24.02
C LYS A 396 -9.71 17.64 -22.78
N ASN A 397 -10.33 16.76 -21.99
CA ASN A 397 -11.09 17.12 -20.79
C ASN A 397 -10.28 16.94 -19.50
N LEU A 398 -9.03 16.47 -19.58
CA LEU A 398 -8.23 16.17 -18.40
C LEU A 398 -7.72 17.46 -17.77
N THR A 399 -8.22 17.79 -16.59
CA THR A 399 -7.86 19.01 -15.85
C THR A 399 -6.97 18.72 -14.65
N THR A 400 -6.95 17.47 -14.18
CA THR A 400 -6.32 17.09 -12.91
C THR A 400 -5.57 15.77 -13.03
N ILE A 401 -4.34 15.75 -12.50
CA ILE A 401 -3.61 14.52 -12.21
C ILE A 401 -3.43 14.41 -10.70
N THR A 402 -3.75 13.25 -10.14
CA THR A 402 -3.62 12.95 -8.71
C THR A 402 -2.76 11.72 -8.47
N ILE A 403 -1.50 11.94 -8.11
CA ILE A 403 -0.62 10.88 -7.63
C ILE A 403 -0.77 10.87 -6.11
N ALA A 404 -1.58 9.95 -5.59
CA ALA A 404 -1.88 9.89 -4.16
C ALA A 404 -0.71 9.28 -3.36
N LYS A 405 -0.06 8.27 -3.93
CA LYS A 405 1.12 7.63 -3.37
C LYS A 405 2.07 7.26 -4.52
N ILE A 406 3.34 7.61 -4.38
CA ILE A 406 4.42 7.09 -5.22
C ILE A 406 5.69 6.91 -4.37
N PRO A 407 6.39 5.77 -4.44
CA PRO A 407 7.70 5.61 -3.81
C PRO A 407 8.71 6.60 -4.41
N SER A 408 9.61 7.14 -3.58
CA SER A 408 10.56 8.17 -4.03
C SER A 408 11.51 7.64 -5.11
N SER A 409 11.85 6.36 -5.05
CA SER A 409 12.58 5.61 -6.07
C SER A 409 11.92 5.61 -7.44
N HIS A 410 10.61 5.86 -7.56
CA HIS A 410 9.90 5.88 -8.83
C HIS A 410 9.54 7.28 -9.34
N VAL A 411 9.83 8.33 -8.57
CA VAL A 411 9.55 9.72 -8.97
C VAL A 411 10.21 10.09 -10.31
N TYR A 412 11.40 9.55 -10.59
CA TYR A 412 12.13 9.81 -11.84
C TYR A 412 11.35 9.38 -13.10
N ILE A 413 10.39 8.46 -12.98
CA ILE A 413 9.57 7.98 -14.11
C ILE A 413 8.67 9.11 -14.62
N LEU A 414 8.29 10.03 -13.74
CA LEU A 414 7.49 11.22 -14.05
C LEU A 414 8.34 12.38 -14.61
N CYS A 415 9.67 12.30 -14.51
CA CYS A 415 10.60 13.31 -15.03
C CYS A 415 10.76 13.16 -16.55
N ARG A 416 9.65 13.33 -17.29
CA ARG A 416 9.59 13.28 -18.75
C ARG A 416 8.92 14.53 -19.27
N HIS A 417 9.62 15.32 -20.09
CA HIS A 417 9.04 16.54 -20.66
C HIS A 417 7.79 16.25 -21.51
N GLU A 418 7.80 15.16 -22.27
CA GLU A 418 6.67 14.74 -23.10
C GLU A 418 5.39 14.48 -22.30
N LEU A 419 5.51 14.00 -21.06
CA LEU A 419 4.35 13.77 -20.20
C LEU A 419 3.64 15.09 -19.90
N TRP A 420 4.39 16.09 -19.43
CA TRP A 420 3.81 17.34 -18.95
C TRP A 420 3.46 18.33 -20.07
N GLN A 421 4.20 18.30 -21.18
CA GLN A 421 3.97 19.18 -22.33
C GLN A 421 2.76 18.75 -23.18
N ASN A 422 2.51 17.45 -23.33
CA ASN A 422 1.41 16.95 -24.17
C ASN A 422 0.03 17.09 -23.48
N LEU A 423 -0.02 17.36 -22.18
CA LEU A 423 -1.26 17.51 -21.41
C LEU A 423 -1.71 18.97 -21.34
N SER A 424 -2.10 19.53 -22.48
CA SER A 424 -2.38 20.98 -22.60
C SER A 424 -3.55 21.50 -21.75
N SER A 425 -4.51 20.65 -21.39
CA SER A 425 -5.66 21.02 -20.55
C SER A 425 -5.42 20.85 -19.04
N LEU A 426 -4.25 20.34 -18.65
CA LEU A 426 -3.92 20.06 -17.26
C LEU A 426 -3.67 21.36 -16.49
N THR A 427 -4.45 21.57 -15.43
CA THR A 427 -4.40 22.78 -14.59
C THR A 427 -4.06 22.48 -13.13
N ASN A 428 -4.28 21.24 -12.68
CA ASN A 428 -4.10 20.83 -11.28
C ASN A 428 -3.24 19.58 -11.19
N VAL A 429 -2.23 19.62 -10.32
CA VAL A 429 -1.41 18.46 -9.99
C VAL A 429 -1.40 18.28 -8.48
N SER A 430 -1.66 17.03 -8.05
CA SER A 430 -1.50 16.61 -6.66
C SER A 430 -0.47 15.49 -6.61
N LEU A 431 0.53 15.63 -5.75
CA LEU A 431 1.67 14.74 -5.63
C LEU A 431 1.91 14.35 -4.16
N GLY A 432 1.55 13.12 -3.82
CA GLY A 432 1.88 12.46 -2.56
C GLY A 432 3.03 11.47 -2.75
N VAL A 433 4.13 11.70 -2.03
CA VAL A 433 5.36 10.89 -2.17
C VAL A 433 5.63 10.13 -0.88
N ILE A 434 5.87 8.83 -1.00
CA ILE A 434 6.37 7.99 0.08
C ILE A 434 7.90 8.04 -0.01
N ALA A 435 8.55 8.53 1.04
CA ALA A 435 10.01 8.46 1.09
C ALA A 435 10.45 7.02 1.39
N ASP A 436 11.36 6.50 0.58
CA ASP A 436 11.94 5.18 0.78
C ASP A 436 12.85 5.17 2.01
N TRP A 437 12.74 4.10 2.79
CA TRP A 437 13.59 3.81 3.94
C TRP A 437 14.57 2.69 3.67
N ARG A 438 14.32 1.96 2.59
CA ARG A 438 15.09 0.79 2.20
C ARG A 438 15.19 0.67 0.69
N ARG A 439 16.23 -0.03 0.24
CA ARG A 439 16.40 -0.48 -1.13
C ARG A 439 16.65 -1.97 -1.10
N VAL A 440 15.75 -2.70 -1.74
CA VAL A 440 15.90 -4.14 -1.89
C VAL A 440 16.60 -4.40 -3.22
N SER A 441 17.68 -5.17 -3.21
CA SER A 441 18.45 -5.45 -4.41
C SER A 441 18.87 -6.91 -4.50
N LYS A 442 19.15 -7.37 -5.72
CA LYS A 442 19.60 -8.73 -6.01
C LYS A 442 21.09 -8.71 -6.33
N SER A 443 21.91 -9.11 -5.36
CA SER A 443 23.37 -9.12 -5.50
C SER A 443 23.88 -10.40 -6.17
N ALA A 444 23.17 -11.53 -6.00
CA ALA A 444 23.43 -12.80 -6.67
C ALA A 444 22.15 -13.64 -6.81
N PRO A 445 22.11 -14.71 -7.62
CA PRO A 445 20.97 -15.63 -7.66
C PRO A 445 20.65 -16.17 -6.26
N GLY A 446 19.42 -15.94 -5.79
CA GLY A 446 18.98 -16.36 -4.45
C GLY A 446 19.51 -15.54 -3.28
N CYS A 447 20.26 -14.45 -3.54
CA CYS A 447 20.72 -13.52 -2.51
C CYS A 447 20.03 -12.16 -2.71
N VAL A 448 19.19 -11.79 -1.74
CA VAL A 448 18.48 -10.51 -1.72
C VAL A 448 18.95 -9.69 -0.51
N GLU A 449 19.45 -8.50 -0.81
CA GLU A 449 19.96 -7.55 0.18
C GLU A 449 18.88 -6.48 0.47
N ASP A 450 18.84 -6.01 1.72
CA ASP A 450 17.94 -4.96 2.21
C ASP A 450 18.81 -3.83 2.78
N ASP A 451 19.12 -2.86 1.93
CA ASP A 451 19.97 -1.73 2.27
C ASP A 451 19.14 -0.59 2.84
N THR A 452 19.53 -0.07 4.01
CA THR A 452 18.89 1.11 4.57
C THR A 452 19.20 2.35 3.72
N VAL A 453 18.17 3.12 3.38
CA VAL A 453 18.26 4.36 2.60
C VAL A 453 17.80 5.52 3.45
N SER A 454 18.45 6.68 3.32
CA SER A 454 18.00 7.88 4.01
C SER A 454 16.74 8.45 3.34
N PRO A 455 15.61 8.61 4.06
CA PRO A 455 14.39 9.18 3.48
C PRO A 455 14.58 10.61 2.94
N VAL A 456 15.61 11.32 3.42
CA VAL A 456 15.97 12.67 2.97
C VAL A 456 16.45 12.69 1.51
N GLU A 457 16.94 11.57 0.97
CA GLU A 457 17.30 11.46 -0.46
C GLU A 457 16.11 11.66 -1.40
N ALA A 458 14.88 11.48 -0.91
CA ALA A 458 13.66 11.71 -1.68
C ALA A 458 13.50 13.18 -2.09
N VAL A 459 14.01 14.12 -1.29
CA VAL A 459 13.76 15.56 -1.43
C VAL A 459 14.33 16.09 -2.74
N GLY A 460 15.55 15.71 -3.10
CA GLY A 460 16.18 16.12 -4.36
C GLY A 460 15.43 15.60 -5.58
N LYS A 461 14.97 14.33 -5.55
CA LYS A 461 14.18 13.73 -6.64
C LYS A 461 12.87 14.50 -6.86
N VAL A 462 12.19 14.86 -5.77
CA VAL A 462 10.95 15.64 -5.82
C VAL A 462 11.21 17.06 -6.29
N TYR A 463 12.25 17.73 -5.78
CA TYR A 463 12.65 19.06 -6.23
C TYR A 463 12.84 19.09 -7.75
N GLN A 464 13.57 18.12 -8.32
CA GLN A 464 13.77 18.04 -9.77
C GLN A 464 12.45 17.93 -10.54
N LEU A 465 11.53 17.07 -10.09
CA LEU A 465 10.20 16.93 -10.70
C LEU A 465 9.41 18.24 -10.64
N LEU A 466 9.37 18.88 -9.46
CA LEU A 466 8.61 20.11 -9.26
C LEU A 466 9.21 21.28 -10.04
N ASN A 467 10.52 21.47 -10.01
CA ASN A 467 11.19 22.62 -10.60
C ASN A 467 11.31 22.51 -12.13
N ASN A 468 11.80 21.38 -12.63
CA ASN A 468 12.22 21.25 -14.03
C ASN A 468 11.09 20.76 -14.96
N TYR A 469 10.06 20.12 -14.41
CA TYR A 469 9.00 19.49 -15.20
C TYR A 469 7.64 20.14 -14.94
N ILE A 470 7.13 20.08 -13.71
CA ILE A 470 5.79 20.60 -13.37
C ILE A 470 5.79 22.14 -13.38
N GLY A 471 6.72 22.75 -12.66
CA GLY A 471 6.84 24.22 -12.53
C GLY A 471 7.17 24.93 -13.83
N ALA A 472 7.76 24.21 -14.79
CA ALA A 472 8.04 24.71 -16.14
C ALA A 472 6.77 24.82 -17.02
N GLN A 473 5.64 24.22 -16.63
CA GLN A 473 4.42 24.24 -17.46
C GLN A 473 3.57 25.48 -17.18
N PRO A 474 3.24 26.29 -18.20
CA PRO A 474 2.43 27.50 -18.03
C PRO A 474 0.95 27.23 -17.76
N HIS A 475 0.45 26.06 -18.14
CA HIS A 475 -0.96 25.69 -17.99
C HIS A 475 -1.29 25.18 -16.57
N ILE A 476 -0.28 24.73 -15.82
CA ILE A 476 -0.46 24.21 -14.47
C ILE A 476 -0.50 25.40 -13.51
N GLU A 477 -1.68 25.68 -12.98
CA GLU A 477 -1.89 26.81 -12.07
C GLU A 477 -1.94 26.38 -10.61
N SER A 478 -2.10 25.08 -10.36
CA SER A 478 -2.20 24.57 -9.01
C SER A 478 -1.42 23.30 -8.76
N LEU A 479 -0.69 23.34 -7.64
CA LEU A 479 0.14 22.26 -7.15
C LEU A 479 -0.18 21.97 -5.68
N HIS A 480 -0.50 20.71 -5.38
CA HIS A 480 -0.48 20.17 -4.04
C HIS A 480 0.67 19.18 -3.90
N PHE A 481 1.44 19.30 -2.82
CA PHE A 481 2.52 18.40 -2.49
C PHE A 481 2.40 17.91 -1.04
N GLU A 482 2.57 16.60 -0.84
CA GLU A 482 2.59 16.00 0.49
C GLU A 482 3.61 14.87 0.63
N TRP A 483 4.19 14.75 1.82
CA TRP A 483 4.92 13.54 2.23
C TRP A 483 3.96 12.53 2.87
N ILE A 484 3.87 11.33 2.29
CA ILE A 484 3.09 10.20 2.82
C ILE A 484 3.99 9.36 3.73
N CYS A 485 4.61 9.99 4.73
CA CYS A 485 5.39 9.31 5.76
C CYS A 485 5.62 10.24 6.95
N GLY A 486 5.69 9.67 8.14
CA GLY A 486 6.06 10.41 9.35
C GLY A 486 5.15 11.60 9.65
N GLY A 487 5.63 12.46 10.55
CA GLY A 487 4.98 13.69 10.97
C GLY A 487 3.68 13.50 11.72
N GLU A 488 2.79 14.48 11.63
CA GLU A 488 1.54 14.46 12.39
C GLU A 488 0.63 13.29 11.99
N PHE A 489 0.77 12.85 10.73
CA PHE A 489 0.00 11.75 10.16
C PHE A 489 0.67 10.40 10.33
N ALA A 490 1.80 10.33 11.05
CA ALA A 490 2.49 9.07 11.32
C ALA A 490 1.55 8.11 12.08
N PRO A 491 1.30 6.90 11.55
CA PRO A 491 0.41 5.94 12.19
C PRO A 491 1.12 5.30 13.41
N GLY A 492 0.40 5.19 14.52
CA GLY A 492 0.87 4.53 15.75
C GLY A 492 0.97 5.46 16.97
N THR A 493 0.84 4.87 18.16
CA THR A 493 0.64 5.60 19.43
C THR A 493 1.76 6.59 19.77
N TYR A 494 2.99 6.31 19.35
CA TYR A 494 4.18 7.11 19.67
C TYR A 494 4.94 7.61 18.43
N GLN A 495 4.34 7.50 17.24
CA GLN A 495 5.01 7.88 15.98
C GLN A 495 4.72 9.33 15.57
N ARG A 496 3.70 9.97 16.16
CA ARG A 496 3.31 11.34 15.82
C ARG A 496 4.49 12.31 15.96
N ASN A 497 4.68 13.14 14.92
CA ASN A 497 5.74 14.13 14.77
C ASN A 497 7.17 13.56 14.65
N HIS A 498 7.32 12.24 14.47
CA HIS A 498 8.61 11.65 14.13
C HIS A 498 8.84 11.64 12.61
N HIS A 499 10.10 11.72 12.19
CA HIS A 499 10.50 11.52 10.79
C HIS A 499 9.86 12.48 9.77
N ILE A 500 9.54 13.71 10.16
CA ILE A 500 9.07 14.75 9.24
C ILE A 500 10.19 15.09 8.24
N LEU A 501 9.84 15.21 6.96
CA LEU A 501 10.78 15.54 5.89
C LEU A 501 10.72 17.03 5.49
N PRO A 502 11.82 17.59 4.98
CA PRO A 502 11.83 18.99 4.56
C PRO A 502 10.95 19.19 3.33
N ALA A 503 10.36 20.37 3.21
CA ALA A 503 9.75 20.82 1.97
C ALA A 503 10.83 20.88 0.87
N PRO A 504 10.51 20.48 -0.38
CA PRO A 504 11.45 20.41 -1.50
C PRO A 504 11.73 21.81 -2.08
N PHE A 505 12.18 22.76 -1.26
CA PHE A 505 12.56 24.11 -1.70
C PHE A 505 13.97 24.19 -2.27
N PHE A 506 14.83 23.24 -1.92
CA PHE A 506 16.15 23.05 -2.49
C PHE A 506 16.34 21.59 -2.89
N GLU A 507 17.14 21.35 -3.92
CA GLU A 507 17.56 20.00 -4.29
C GLU A 507 18.35 19.34 -3.16
N GLN A 508 19.25 20.11 -2.54
CA GLN A 508 20.08 19.69 -1.41
C GLN A 508 19.45 20.14 -0.08
N PRO A 509 18.93 19.22 0.75
CA PRO A 509 18.21 19.59 1.97
C PRO A 509 19.09 20.26 3.02
N GLN A 510 20.41 20.08 2.96
CA GLN A 510 21.34 20.74 3.88
C GLN A 510 21.35 22.27 3.71
N LEU A 511 20.91 22.77 2.54
CA LEU A 511 20.76 24.21 2.32
C LEU A 511 19.60 24.78 3.15
N MET A 512 18.61 23.97 3.55
CA MET A 512 17.52 24.43 4.41
C MET A 512 18.01 24.97 5.75
N THR A 513 19.07 24.39 6.30
CA THR A 513 19.56 24.72 7.65
C THR A 513 20.58 25.87 7.69
N ARG A 514 21.14 26.26 6.54
CA ARG A 514 22.14 27.34 6.45
C ARG A 514 21.47 28.71 6.42
N ILE A 515 21.99 29.67 7.18
CA ILE A 515 21.39 31.01 7.34
C ILE A 515 21.36 31.80 6.03
N ASP A 516 22.47 31.78 5.28
CA ASP A 516 22.61 32.58 4.05
C ASP A 516 22.23 31.83 2.77
N SER A 517 21.67 30.62 2.87
CA SER A 517 21.37 29.80 1.69
C SER A 517 20.45 30.47 0.67
N PRO A 518 19.37 31.19 1.05
CA PRO A 518 18.47 31.77 0.04
C PRO A 518 19.08 32.95 -0.70
N LYS A 519 20.09 33.60 -0.10
CA LYS A 519 20.82 34.73 -0.71
C LYS A 519 21.96 34.28 -1.60
N THR A 520 22.63 33.20 -1.22
CA THR A 520 23.82 32.68 -1.92
C THR A 520 23.45 31.71 -3.04
N ASN A 521 22.33 31.00 -2.92
CA ASN A 521 21.86 29.99 -3.86
C ASN A 521 20.44 30.35 -4.34
N THR A 522 20.24 31.59 -4.79
CA THR A 522 18.91 32.07 -5.19
C THR A 522 18.39 31.33 -6.43
N ASP A 523 19.29 30.97 -7.35
CA ASP A 523 18.94 30.24 -8.59
C ASP A 523 18.57 28.77 -8.31
N ASP A 524 19.05 28.21 -7.20
CA ASP A 524 18.74 26.84 -6.78
C ASP A 524 17.45 26.74 -5.95
N LEU A 525 16.80 27.87 -5.66
CA LEU A 525 15.55 27.89 -4.92
C LEU A 525 14.40 27.45 -5.82
N LEU A 526 13.47 26.65 -5.28
CA LEU A 526 12.32 26.15 -6.02
C LEU A 526 11.57 27.29 -6.70
N SER A 527 11.47 27.22 -8.03
CA SER A 527 10.79 28.20 -8.85
C SER A 527 9.52 27.61 -9.44
N LEU A 528 8.38 28.25 -9.13
CA LEU A 528 7.05 27.85 -9.61
C LEU A 528 6.33 29.06 -10.22
N PRO A 529 6.84 29.61 -11.35
CA PRO A 529 6.46 30.93 -11.85
C PRO A 529 5.03 31.04 -12.38
N PHE A 530 4.35 29.91 -12.60
CA PHE A 530 2.98 29.85 -13.13
C PHE A 530 1.95 29.37 -12.09
N ILE A 531 2.40 28.91 -10.93
CA ILE A 531 1.52 28.38 -9.89
C ILE A 531 0.83 29.54 -9.17
N LYS A 532 -0.50 29.55 -9.23
CA LYS A 532 -1.38 30.47 -8.50
C LYS A 532 -1.79 29.92 -7.15
N HIS A 533 -1.84 28.60 -7.02
CA HIS A 533 -2.28 27.94 -5.79
C HIS A 533 -1.32 26.82 -5.40
N LEU A 534 -0.56 27.06 -4.33
CA LEU A 534 0.38 26.10 -3.76
C LEU A 534 -0.19 25.56 -2.44
N SER A 535 -0.20 24.24 -2.31
CA SER A 535 -0.53 23.56 -1.06
C SER A 535 0.61 22.63 -0.65
N LEU A 536 1.09 22.77 0.59
CA LEU A 536 2.11 21.93 1.19
C LEU A 536 1.52 21.21 2.39
N LYS A 537 1.81 19.91 2.50
CA LYS A 537 1.32 19.08 3.59
C LYS A 537 2.38 18.14 4.15
N ASN A 538 2.36 17.97 5.47
CA ASN A 538 3.23 17.03 6.21
C ASN A 538 4.73 17.22 5.96
N CYS A 539 5.21 18.46 5.98
CA CYS A 539 6.63 18.77 5.75
C CYS A 539 7.15 19.78 6.77
N TRP A 540 8.47 19.92 6.88
CA TRP A 540 9.06 21.01 7.64
C TRP A 540 9.84 21.99 6.75
N ALA A 541 9.96 23.24 7.17
CA ALA A 541 10.79 24.23 6.49
C ALA A 541 11.51 25.14 7.48
N SER A 542 12.68 25.65 7.09
CA SER A 542 13.33 26.71 7.86
C SER A 542 12.68 28.06 7.55
N PRO A 543 12.40 28.89 8.57
CA PRO A 543 11.61 30.12 8.39
C PRO A 543 12.15 31.06 7.31
N HIS A 544 13.47 31.27 7.25
CA HIS A 544 14.11 32.17 6.29
C HIS A 544 14.01 31.66 4.85
N VAL A 545 14.08 30.34 4.63
CA VAL A 545 13.94 29.73 3.31
C VAL A 545 12.49 29.78 2.85
N LEU A 546 11.55 29.41 3.72
CA LEU A 546 10.12 29.47 3.40
C LEU A 546 9.71 30.89 3.00
N LEU A 547 10.09 31.89 3.79
CA LEU A 547 9.77 33.29 3.51
C LEU A 547 10.34 33.74 2.16
N GLN A 548 11.60 33.44 1.86
CA GLN A 548 12.20 33.85 0.59
C GLN A 548 11.55 33.14 -0.61
N THR A 549 11.28 31.84 -0.48
CA THR A 549 10.65 31.03 -1.54
C THR A 549 9.25 31.54 -1.85
N ILE A 550 8.42 31.69 -0.83
CA ILE A 550 7.04 32.17 -0.99
C ILE A 550 7.02 33.61 -1.47
N ARG A 551 7.96 34.46 -1.04
CA ARG A 551 8.08 35.82 -1.57
C ARG A 551 8.38 35.83 -3.06
N ASN A 552 9.31 35.01 -3.53
CA ASN A 552 9.62 34.90 -4.96
C ASN A 552 8.40 34.41 -5.77
N MET A 553 7.66 33.43 -5.24
CA MET A 553 6.43 32.93 -5.86
C MET A 553 5.29 33.96 -5.84
N ALA A 554 5.14 34.74 -4.75
CA ALA A 554 4.12 35.79 -4.63
C ALA A 554 4.41 36.99 -5.54
N LEU A 555 5.69 37.27 -5.82
CA LEU A 555 6.09 38.28 -6.79
C LEU A 555 5.88 37.85 -8.25
N SER A 556 5.64 36.55 -8.49
CA SER A 556 5.25 36.02 -9.80
C SER A 556 3.74 35.86 -9.89
N THR A 557 3.19 34.67 -9.60
CA THR A 557 1.76 34.37 -9.82
C THR A 557 1.01 33.85 -8.61
N LEU A 558 1.68 33.59 -7.48
CA LEU A 558 1.06 32.91 -6.34
C LEU A 558 -0.01 33.79 -5.67
N GLU A 559 -1.25 33.29 -5.63
CA GLU A 559 -2.42 33.95 -5.03
C GLU A 559 -2.88 33.27 -3.73
N LYS A 560 -2.76 31.93 -3.63
CA LYS A 560 -3.21 31.14 -2.48
C LYS A 560 -2.10 30.20 -2.02
N LEU A 561 -1.77 30.27 -0.73
CA LEU A 561 -0.89 29.33 -0.05
C LEU A 561 -1.69 28.54 0.99
N GLY A 562 -1.70 27.21 0.89
CA GLY A 562 -2.27 26.30 1.88
C GLY A 562 -1.18 25.51 2.59
N LEU A 563 -1.14 25.58 3.93
CA LEU A 563 -0.20 24.82 4.75
C LEU A 563 -1.00 23.91 5.69
N GLU A 564 -0.81 22.60 5.58
CA GLU A 564 -1.46 21.60 6.44
C GLU A 564 -0.40 20.75 7.13
N SER A 565 -0.34 20.79 8.46
CA SER A 565 0.73 20.09 9.21
C SER A 565 2.15 20.44 8.71
N VAL A 566 2.42 21.73 8.56
CA VAL A 566 3.74 22.22 8.15
C VAL A 566 4.48 22.73 9.39
N SER A 567 5.59 22.06 9.71
CA SER A 567 6.43 22.43 10.85
C SER A 567 7.49 23.45 10.46
N LEU A 568 7.84 24.35 11.38
CA LEU A 568 8.96 25.28 11.19
C LEU A 568 10.13 24.85 12.06
N SER A 569 11.33 24.84 11.48
CA SER A 569 12.54 24.64 12.30
C SER A 569 12.70 25.82 13.26
N GLY A 570 13.34 25.57 14.41
CA GLY A 570 13.85 26.65 15.24
C GLY A 570 14.84 27.54 14.46
N PRO A 571 15.14 28.75 14.96
CA PRO A 571 16.17 29.59 14.35
C PRO A 571 17.48 28.78 14.27
N PRO A 572 18.20 28.83 13.14
CA PRO A 572 19.50 28.17 13.03
C PRO A 572 20.39 28.64 14.19
N THR A 573 20.76 27.73 15.08
CA THR A 573 21.58 28.04 16.24
C THR A 573 22.98 27.48 16.06
N LEU A 574 23.97 28.27 16.46
CA LEU A 574 25.36 27.83 16.52
C LEU A 574 25.69 27.13 17.84
N THR A 575 24.78 27.16 18.82
CA THR A 575 24.95 26.39 20.05
C THR A 575 24.61 24.92 19.81
N PRO A 576 25.53 23.98 20.08
CA PRO A 576 25.24 22.56 20.03
C PRO A 576 24.08 22.25 20.96
N GLN A 577 22.96 21.77 20.41
CA GLN A 577 21.87 21.26 21.22
C GLN A 577 22.18 19.82 21.62
N ALA A 578 21.79 19.44 22.84
CA ALA A 578 21.83 18.03 23.22
C ALA A 578 21.05 17.25 22.15
N PRO A 579 21.58 16.11 21.64
CA PRO A 579 20.80 15.27 20.74
C PRO A 579 19.46 15.00 21.40
N LEU A 580 18.37 15.11 20.64
CA LEU A 580 17.07 14.61 21.09
C LEU A 580 17.31 13.16 21.49
N GLN A 581 17.42 12.89 22.80
CA GLN A 581 17.34 11.55 23.31
C GLN A 581 16.01 11.04 22.79
N GLN A 582 16.05 9.98 21.96
CA GLN A 582 14.85 9.21 21.64
C GLN A 582 14.08 9.06 22.95
N ALA A 583 12.83 9.49 22.95
CA ALA A 583 11.98 9.61 24.14
C ALA A 583 11.65 8.26 24.82
N GLY A 584 12.53 7.25 24.71
CA GLY A 584 12.54 6.03 25.49
C GLY A 584 13.39 6.12 26.77
N ALA A 585 14.33 7.07 26.91
CA ALA A 585 15.22 7.13 28.08
C ALA A 585 14.83 8.16 29.16
N ALA A 586 14.10 9.21 28.80
CA ALA A 586 13.78 10.33 29.71
C ALA A 586 12.60 10.05 30.67
N ASN A 587 11.82 8.98 30.45
CA ASN A 587 10.64 8.67 31.27
C ASN A 587 10.97 8.00 32.62
N ASN A 588 12.22 7.58 32.85
CA ASN A 588 12.61 7.01 34.16
C ASN A 588 12.75 8.06 35.27
N ALA A 589 12.91 9.34 34.95
CA ALA A 589 12.99 10.39 35.96
C ALA A 589 11.61 10.81 36.50
N HIS A 590 10.55 10.71 35.69
CA HIS A 590 9.21 11.15 36.08
C HIS A 590 8.43 10.13 36.92
N MET A 591 8.74 8.83 36.84
CA MET A 591 8.14 7.82 37.74
C MET A 591 8.75 7.83 39.16
N LEU A 592 10.03 8.17 39.33
CA LEU A 592 10.65 8.30 40.65
C LEU A 592 10.08 9.48 41.46
N ASN A 593 9.57 10.52 40.78
CA ASN A 593 8.87 11.64 41.44
C ASN A 593 7.41 11.32 41.82
N MET A 594 6.82 10.23 41.31
CA MET A 594 5.46 9.79 41.65
C MET A 594 5.42 8.78 42.82
N ILE A 595 6.57 8.17 43.16
CA ILE A 595 6.73 7.38 44.38
C ILE A 595 7.29 8.34 45.43
N GLY A 596 6.41 8.98 46.19
CA GLY A 596 6.70 10.10 47.10
C GLY A 596 7.80 9.85 48.14
N MET A 597 9.06 9.91 47.71
CA MET A 597 10.22 10.15 48.56
C MET A 597 10.66 11.59 48.36
N HIS A 598 10.18 12.47 49.24
CA HIS A 598 10.71 13.82 49.35
C HIS A 598 12.19 13.78 49.75
N PRO A 599 13.10 14.44 49.01
CA PRO A 599 14.40 14.77 49.57
C PRO A 599 14.23 15.90 50.59
N ALA A 600 14.84 15.71 51.77
CA ALA A 600 14.92 16.70 52.84
C ALA A 600 15.63 18.00 52.40
N PRO A 601 15.32 19.15 53.01
CA PRO A 601 15.82 20.46 52.56
C PRO A 601 17.32 20.66 52.88
N PRO A 602 17.98 21.61 52.20
CA PRO A 602 19.44 21.67 52.14
C PRO A 602 20.02 22.38 53.36
N GLY A 603 21.08 21.81 53.93
CA GLY A 603 21.89 22.50 54.91
C GLY A 603 22.94 21.61 55.57
N VAL A 604 24.15 22.17 55.66
CA VAL A 604 25.32 21.76 56.47
C VAL A 604 26.36 20.89 55.75
N LEU A 605 27.42 21.58 55.34
CA LEU A 605 28.75 21.08 55.02
C LEU A 605 29.32 20.21 56.15
N VAL A 606 29.78 19.01 55.81
CA VAL A 606 30.81 18.28 56.58
C VAL A 606 31.80 17.66 55.59
N PRO A 607 33.11 17.93 55.69
CA PRO A 607 34.11 17.37 54.78
C PRO A 607 34.44 15.92 55.13
N PRO A 608 34.81 15.06 54.15
CA PRO A 608 35.35 13.74 54.46
C PRO A 608 36.81 13.86 54.96
N PRO A 609 37.23 13.05 55.95
CA PRO A 609 38.59 13.05 56.45
C PRO A 609 39.55 12.35 55.49
N THR A 610 40.71 12.96 55.29
CA THR A 610 41.93 12.43 54.67
C THR A 610 42.71 11.54 55.64
N ASN A 611 43.24 10.40 55.15
CA ASN A 611 44.61 9.89 55.36
C ASN A 611 44.70 8.35 55.25
N ILE A 612 45.79 7.68 54.88
CA ILE A 612 47.04 7.91 54.12
C ILE A 612 47.73 6.51 54.07
N ALA A 613 48.65 6.32 53.10
CA ALA A 613 49.77 5.35 53.05
C ALA A 613 49.46 3.89 52.66
N ASN A 614 50.27 3.16 51.88
CA ASN A 614 51.45 3.41 51.04
C ASN A 614 51.73 2.10 50.27
N GLY A 615 52.29 2.16 49.05
CA GLY A 615 52.81 0.97 48.37
C GLY A 615 53.16 1.17 46.88
N VAL A 616 54.41 1.51 46.63
CA VAL A 616 55.08 1.70 45.32
C VAL A 616 55.33 0.34 44.62
N VAL A 617 55.28 0.30 43.27
CA VAL A 617 56.33 -0.24 42.35
C VAL A 617 55.88 -0.03 40.88
N ALA A 618 56.76 0.59 40.06
CA ALA A 618 56.68 0.77 38.60
C ALA A 618 57.34 -0.45 37.86
N PRO A 619 57.34 -0.63 36.51
CA PRO A 619 57.72 0.37 35.49
C PRO A 619 56.96 0.35 34.12
N PHE A 620 57.05 1.50 33.41
CA PHE A 620 57.26 1.83 31.96
C PHE A 620 57.13 0.74 30.84
N PRO A 621 57.01 1.08 29.51
CA PRO A 621 57.41 2.35 28.85
C PRO A 621 56.55 2.89 27.64
N PHE A 622 56.76 4.20 27.31
CA PHE A 622 57.00 4.84 25.99
C PHE A 622 56.06 4.58 24.78
N ASN A 623 55.78 5.50 23.84
CA ASN A 623 56.02 6.94 23.62
C ASN A 623 55.26 7.37 22.34
N ALA A 624 54.88 8.66 22.28
CA ALA A 624 55.00 9.59 21.12
C ALA A 624 54.37 9.23 19.75
N THR A 625 53.80 10.13 18.93
CA THR A 625 54.02 11.57 18.78
C THR A 625 52.93 12.18 17.89
N ALA A 626 52.63 13.47 18.10
CA ALA A 626 51.93 14.34 17.17
C ALA A 626 52.91 15.01 16.18
N GLN A 627 52.44 15.33 14.97
CA GLN A 627 52.95 16.37 14.04
C GLN A 627 51.77 16.78 13.14
N GLN A 628 51.13 17.94 13.28
CA GLN A 628 51.49 19.31 12.85
C GLN A 628 51.66 19.52 11.32
N LEU A 629 50.71 20.32 10.79
CA LEU A 629 50.82 21.47 9.89
C LEU A 629 51.37 21.35 8.44
N ALA A 630 50.64 22.08 7.59
CA ALA A 630 51.00 22.76 6.34
C ALA A 630 51.02 21.95 5.03
N GLY A 631 50.17 22.42 4.11
CA GLY A 631 49.96 21.95 2.74
C GLY A 631 48.63 22.47 2.22
#